data_AF-A0A1V8RPT4-F1
#
_entry.id   AF-A0A1V8RPT4-F1
#
_cell.length_a   1.000
_cell.length_b   1.000
_cell.length_c   1.000
_cell.angle_alpha   90.00
_cell.angle_beta   90.00
_cell.angle_gamma   90.00
#
_symmetry.space_group_name_H-M   'P 1'
#
loop_
_entity.id
_entity.type
_entity.pdbx_description
1 polymer ?
#
loop_
_entity_poly.entity_id
_entity_poly.type
_entity_poly.pdbx_seq_one_letter_code
_entity_poly.pdbx_strand_id
1 'polypeptide(L)' 'MEEAEKSLSARIADADERGNRYLADANEAAEAGKTQKAERLYMKGQFWLDRSNKLRGNS' A
#
# COMPACT_ATOMS: atom_id res chain seq x y z
N MET A 1 18.04 -16.70 -11.66
CA MET A 1 16.82 -15.91 -11.97
C MET A 1 15.71 -16.16 -10.95
N GLU A 2 15.50 -17.40 -10.51
CA GLU A 2 14.47 -17.77 -9.53
C GLU A 2 14.53 -16.99 -8.19
N GLU A 3 15.71 -16.71 -7.64
CA GLU A 3 15.84 -15.92 -6.40
C GLU A 3 15.42 -14.45 -6.57
N ALA A 4 15.66 -13.87 -7.75
CA ALA A 4 15.26 -12.49 -8.05
C ALA A 4 13.74 -12.38 -8.24
N GLU A 5 13.10 -13.39 -8.82
CA GLU A 5 11.64 -13.46 -8.97
C GLU A 5 10.93 -13.69 -7.63
N LYS A 6 11.48 -14.55 -6.77
CA LYS A 6 11.03 -14.71 -5.37
C LYS A 6 11.15 -13.40 -4.60
N SER A 7 12.26 -12.66 -4.78
CA SER A 7 12.47 -11.33 -4.19
C SER A 7 11.48 -10.29 -4.71
N LEU A 8 11.16 -10.29 -6.02
CA LEU A 8 10.16 -9.40 -6.60
C LEU A 8 8.76 -9.68 -6.04
N SER A 9 8.38 -10.96 -5.99
CA SER A 9 7.08 -11.40 -5.46
C SER A 9 6.91 -11.02 -3.99
N ALA A 10 7.95 -11.19 -3.18
CA ALA A 10 7.95 -10.78 -1.78
C ALA A 10 7.79 -9.25 -1.61
N ARG A 11 8.45 -8.46 -2.47
CA ARG A 11 8.34 -6.99 -2.45
C ARG A 11 6.95 -6.50 -2.88
N ILE A 12 6.33 -7.19 -3.83
CA ILE A 12 4.95 -6.93 -4.24
C ILE A 12 4.00 -7.22 -3.08
N ALA A 13 4.15 -8.38 -2.43
CA ALA A 13 3.32 -8.75 -1.28
C ALA A 13 3.46 -7.77 -0.11
N ASP A 14 4.67 -7.33 0.23
CA ASP A 14 4.90 -6.31 1.28
C ASP A 14 4.25 -4.96 0.91
N ALA A 15 4.34 -4.54 -0.35
CA ALA A 15 3.72 -3.30 -0.80
C ALA A 15 2.18 -3.39 -0.77
N ASP A 16 1.60 -4.53 -1.19
CA ASP A 16 0.17 -4.76 -1.11
C ASP A 16 -0.33 -4.80 0.34
N GLU A 17 0.37 -5.50 1.23
CA GLU A 17 0.00 -5.58 2.65
C GLU A 17 -0.01 -4.19 3.30
N ARG A 18 1.08 -3.42 3.13
CA ARG A 18 1.18 -2.06 3.68
C ARG A 18 0.13 -1.13 3.08
N GLY A 19 -0.06 -1.19 1.76
CA GLY A 19 -1.05 -0.38 1.05
C GLY A 19 -2.45 -0.61 1.61
N ASN A 20 -2.88 -1.87 1.66
CA ASN A 20 -4.18 -2.25 2.20
C ASN A 20 -4.33 -1.91 3.69
N ARG A 21 -3.28 -2.11 4.49
CA ARG A 21 -3.31 -1.77 5.92
C ARG A 21 -3.53 -0.28 6.14
N TYR A 22 -2.80 0.58 5.41
CA TYR A 22 -2.99 2.02 5.51
C TYR A 22 -4.37 2.47 5.02
N LEU A 23 -4.94 1.83 3.99
CA LEU A 23 -6.31 2.12 3.57
C LEU A 23 -7.33 1.74 4.64
N ALA A 24 -7.18 0.57 5.28
CA ALA A 24 -8.05 0.16 6.38
C ALA A 24 -7.97 1.13 7.56
N ASP A 25 -6.76 1.51 7.98
CA ASP A 25 -6.53 2.48 9.05
C ASP A 25 -7.08 3.88 8.67
N ALA A 26 -7.02 4.25 7.39
CA ALA A 26 -7.58 5.50 6.87
C ALA A 26 -9.10 5.52 6.96
N ASN A 27 -9.76 4.43 6.56
CA ASN A 27 -11.21 4.27 6.66
C ASN A 27 -11.67 4.37 8.12
N GLU A 28 -11.01 3.66 9.04
CA GLU A 28 -11.31 3.74 10.48
C GLU A 28 -11.13 5.18 11.01
N ALA A 29 -10.07 5.87 10.58
CA ALA A 29 -9.86 7.27 10.95
C ALA A 29 -10.94 8.20 10.38
N ALA A 30 -11.41 7.97 9.16
CA ALA A 30 -12.47 8.74 8.53
C ALA A 30 -13.80 8.53 9.24
N GLU A 31 -14.16 7.29 9.56
CA GLU A 31 -15.36 6.93 10.33
C GLU A 31 -15.34 7.54 11.74
N ALA A 32 -14.16 7.65 12.36
CA ALA A 32 -13.98 8.33 13.64
C ALA A 32 -13.96 9.86 13.53
N GLY A 33 -14.22 10.45 12.36
CA GLY A 33 -14.20 11.90 12.13
C GLY A 33 -12.80 12.54 12.16
N LYS A 34 -11.73 11.73 12.14
CA LYS A 34 -10.33 12.19 12.19
C LYS A 34 -9.81 12.47 10.77
N THR A 35 -10.45 13.40 10.07
CA THR A 35 -10.24 13.65 8.62
C THR A 35 -8.77 13.85 8.24
N GLN A 36 -8.03 14.71 8.95
CA GLN A 36 -6.61 14.93 8.66
C GLN A 36 -5.74 13.67 8.85
N LYS A 37 -6.11 12.79 9.79
CA LYS A 37 -5.42 11.51 9.99
C LYS A 37 -5.75 10.57 8.83
N ALA A 38 -7.01 10.50 8.44
CA ALA A 38 -7.45 9.69 7.31
C ALA A 38 -6.74 10.11 6.01
N GLU A 39 -6.68 11.40 5.68
CA GLU A 39 -5.98 11.90 4.49
C GLU A 39 -4.51 11.48 4.44
N ARG A 40 -3.77 11.62 5.55
CA ARG A 40 -2.37 11.19 5.62
C ARG A 40 -2.22 9.68 5.43
N LEU A 41 -3.16 8.89 5.96
CA LEU A 41 -3.15 7.45 5.82
C LEU A 41 -3.51 7.02 4.39
N TYR A 42 -4.49 7.68 3.75
CA TYR A 42 -4.82 7.47 2.34
C TYR A 42 -3.62 7.75 1.43
N MET A 43 -2.91 8.87 1.65
CA MET A 43 -1.70 9.17 0.87
C MET A 43 -0.61 8.10 1.03
N LYS A 44 -0.42 7.59 2.25
CA LYS A 44 0.53 6.49 2.50
C LYS A 44 0.09 5.18 1.87
N GLY A 45 -1.19 4.83 1.99
CA GLY A 45 -1.75 3.64 1.35
C GLY A 45 -1.59 3.69 -0.16
N GLN A 46 -1.94 4.82 -0.77
CA GLN A 46 -1.78 5.04 -2.20
C GLN A 46 -0.33 4.94 -2.67
N PHE A 47 0.62 5.47 -1.90
CA PHE A 47 2.05 5.34 -2.22
C PHE A 47 2.49 3.87 -2.30
N TRP A 48 2.07 3.03 -1.35
CA TRP A 48 2.44 1.61 -1.34
C TRP A 48 1.76 0.83 -2.46
N LEU A 49 0.49 1.14 -2.78
CA LEU A 49 -0.21 0.52 -3.91
C LEU A 49 0.38 0.94 -5.26
N ASP A 50 0.75 2.21 -5.43
CA ASP A 50 1.48 2.70 -6.61
C ASP A 50 2.82 1.97 -6.76
N ARG A 51 3.54 1.79 -5.65
CA ARG A 51 4.78 1.00 -5.63
C ARG A 51 4.53 -0.47 -6.03
N SER A 52 3.45 -1.09 -5.56
CA SER A 52 3.07 -2.45 -5.96
C SER A 52 2.80 -2.54 -7.46
N ASN A 53 2.03 -1.59 -8.01
CA ASN A 53 1.75 -1.51 -9.45
C ASN A 53 3.04 -1.38 -10.28
N LYS A 54 3.96 -0.49 -9.87
CA LYS A 54 5.27 -0.35 -10.52
C LYS A 54 6.10 -1.63 -10.49
N LEU A 55 6.09 -2.36 -9.38
CA LEU A 55 6.79 -3.64 -9.26
C LEU A 55 6.16 -4.73 -10.14
N ARG A 56 4.85 -4.68 -10.37
CA ARG A 56 4.12 -5.57 -11.29
C ARG A 56 4.31 -5.20 -12.77
N GLY A 57 4.91 -4.03 -13.05
CA GLY A 57 5.03 -3.49 -14.41
C GLY A 57 3.77 -2.77 -14.90
N ASN A 58 2.81 -2.51 -14.02
CA ASN A 58 1.63 -1.70 -14.34
C ASN A 58 1.99 -0.22 -14.19
N SER A 59 1.76 0.57 -15.25
CA SER A 59 1.93 2.03 -15.30
C SER A 59 0.59 2.71 -15.53
#